data_AF-A0A914DPH3-F1
#
_entry.id   AF-A0A914DPH3-F1
#
_cell.length_a   1.000
_cell.length_b   1.000
_cell.length_c   1.000
_cell.angle_alpha   90.00
_cell.angle_beta   90.00
_cell.angle_gamma   90.00
#
_symmetry.space_group_name_H-M   'P 1'
#
loop_
_entity.id
_entity.type
_entity.pdbx_description
1 polymer ?
#
loop_
_entity_poly.entity_id
_entity_poly.type
_entity_poly.pdbx_seq_one_letter_code
_entity_poly.pdbx_strand_id
1 'polypeptide(L)'
;MPVSANKLKAFQYGVVPVLEVDGKTLPQSSAINRYLARKYGLAGKDDFEAAQIDAVADFHKDVNNELAPYIYAKLGFKPGDPATLKQAFLESTDKLFPTYVKLLKESGSGFFAKSGLSWVDFVVHSNQRA
;
A
#
# COMPACT_ATOMS: atom_id res chain seq x y z
N MET A 1 -14.18 -12.28 9.32
CA MET A 1 -15.33 -13.04 8.76
C MET A 1 -15.39 -12.81 7.26
N PRO A 2 -15.64 -13.85 6.43
CA PRO A 2 -15.83 -13.66 5.00
C PRO A 2 -17.02 -12.73 4.73
N VAL A 3 -16.84 -11.74 3.86
CA VAL A 3 -17.92 -10.86 3.42
C VAL A 3 -18.83 -11.67 2.49
N SER A 4 -20.14 -11.70 2.74
CA SER A 4 -21.07 -12.46 1.92
C SER A 4 -21.09 -11.95 0.47
N ALA A 5 -21.30 -12.85 -0.50
CA ALA A 5 -21.37 -12.49 -1.93
C ALA A 5 -22.45 -11.42 -2.20
N ASN A 6 -23.56 -11.45 -1.46
CA ASN A 6 -24.62 -10.45 -1.54
C ASN A 6 -24.15 -9.07 -1.05
N LYS A 7 -23.28 -9.02 -0.03
CA LYS A 7 -22.72 -7.78 0.50
C LYS A 7 -21.64 -7.21 -0.43
N LEU A 8 -20.86 -8.05 -1.11
CA LEU A 8 -19.91 -7.61 -2.15
C LEU A 8 -20.62 -6.92 -3.32
N LYS A 9 -21.71 -7.52 -3.82
CA LYS A 9 -22.52 -6.93 -4.90
C LYS A 9 -23.14 -5.57 -4.55
N ALA A 10 -23.35 -5.30 -3.26
CA ALA A 10 -23.87 -4.03 -2.78
C ALA A 10 -22.80 -2.91 -2.75
N PHE A 11 -21.52 -3.24 -2.80
CA PHE A 11 -20.46 -2.25 -2.87
C PHE A 11 -20.25 -1.76 -4.30
N GLN A 12 -20.06 -0.44 -4.47
CA GLN A 12 -19.96 0.22 -5.77
C GLN A 12 -18.99 -0.45 -6.76
N TYR A 13 -17.88 -0.99 -6.27
CA TYR A 13 -16.86 -1.65 -7.10
C TYR A 13 -16.82 -3.17 -6.93
N GLY A 14 -17.72 -3.77 -6.14
CA GLY A 14 -17.73 -5.22 -5.92
C GLY A 14 -16.52 -5.78 -5.17
N VAL A 15 -15.64 -4.91 -4.65
CA VAL A 15 -14.37 -5.30 -4.03
C VAL A 15 -14.23 -4.72 -2.63
N VAL A 16 -13.42 -5.40 -1.82
CA VAL A 16 -12.98 -4.94 -0.50
C VAL A 16 -11.53 -4.44 -0.56
N PRO A 17 -11.09 -3.57 0.36
CA PRO A 17 -11.82 -3.04 1.51
C PRO A 17 -12.82 -1.91 1.19
N VAL A 18 -13.79 -1.75 2.10
CA VAL A 18 -14.77 -0.65 2.14
C VAL A 18 -14.88 -0.16 3.58
N LEU A 19 -14.75 1.15 3.79
CA LEU A 19 -15.00 1.84 5.06
C LEU A 19 -16.44 2.36 5.08
N GLU A 20 -17.13 2.26 6.21
CA GLU A 20 -18.44 2.88 6.42
C GLU A 20 -18.32 3.97 7.50
N VAL A 21 -18.79 5.18 7.21
CA VAL A 21 -18.79 6.32 8.13
C VAL A 21 -20.14 7.02 8.03
N ASP A 22 -20.90 7.05 9.12
CA ASP A 22 -22.21 7.72 9.20
C ASP A 22 -23.17 7.30 8.07
N GLY A 23 -23.22 6.00 7.76
CA GLY A 23 -24.04 5.43 6.69
C GLY A 23 -23.54 5.69 5.27
N LYS A 24 -22.40 6.37 5.09
CA LYS A 24 -21.72 6.53 3.79
C LYS A 24 -20.62 5.50 3.63
N THR A 25 -20.51 4.90 2.45
CA THR A 25 -19.45 3.94 2.13
C THR A 25 -18.32 4.58 1.32
N LEU A 26 -17.07 4.33 1.70
CA LEU A 26 -15.85 4.71 0.99
C LEU A 26 -15.07 3.44 0.61
N PRO A 27 -15.08 3.02 -0.66
CA PRO A 27 -14.28 1.90 -1.14
C PRO A 27 -12.81 2.31 -1.40
N GLN A 28 -11.96 1.33 -1.71
CA GLN A 28 -10.53 1.45 -2.06
C GLN A 28 -9.61 1.76 -0.88
N SER A 29 -8.64 0.87 -0.63
CA SER A 29 -7.71 0.95 0.49
C SER A 29 -6.96 2.29 0.56
N SER A 30 -6.39 2.78 -0.55
CA SER A 30 -5.66 4.05 -0.57
C SER A 30 -6.57 5.26 -0.29
N ALA A 31 -7.81 5.24 -0.79
CA ALA A 31 -8.77 6.31 -0.53
C ALA A 31 -9.20 6.33 0.95
N ILE A 32 -9.45 5.15 1.53
CA ILE A 32 -9.72 4.96 2.95
C ILE A 32 -8.57 5.47 3.80
N ASN A 33 -7.33 5.06 3.48
CA ASN A 33 -6.14 5.48 4.22
C ASN A 33 -5.98 7.00 4.17
N ARG A 34 -6.11 7.63 3.00
CA ARG A 34 -6.00 9.10 2.85
C ARG A 34 -7.09 9.84 3.61
N TYR A 35 -8.33 9.34 3.58
CA TYR A 35 -9.44 9.93 4.34
C TYR A 35 -9.16 9.92 5.85
N LEU A 36 -8.75 8.76 6.38
CA LEU A 36 -8.41 8.62 7.80
C LEU A 36 -7.16 9.44 8.14
N ALA A 37 -6.15 9.45 7.27
CA ALA A 37 -4.92 10.21 7.46
C ALA A 37 -5.20 11.70 7.66
N ARG A 38 -6.06 12.29 6.81
CA ARG A 38 -6.47 13.70 6.95
C ARG A 38 -7.21 13.95 8.25
N LYS A 39 -8.09 13.03 8.66
CA LYS A 39 -8.86 13.14 9.91
C LYS A 39 -7.99 13.10 11.18
N TYR A 40 -6.86 12.39 11.12
CA TYR A 40 -6.01 12.13 12.28
C TYR A 40 -4.60 12.73 12.18
N GLY A 41 -4.37 13.67 11.25
CA GLY A 41 -3.09 14.39 11.15
C GLY A 41 -1.91 13.57 10.62
N LEU A 42 -2.17 12.54 9.81
CA LEU A 42 -1.16 11.64 9.22
C LEU A 42 -0.99 11.83 7.70
N ALA A 43 -1.49 12.94 7.16
CA ALA A 43 -1.48 13.24 5.72
C ALA A 43 -0.35 14.20 5.30
N GLY A 44 0.60 14.52 6.18
CA GLY A 44 1.58 15.59 5.96
C GLY A 44 1.11 16.93 6.50
N LYS A 45 2.00 17.94 6.48
CA LYS A 45 1.72 19.28 7.04
C LYS A 45 1.05 20.24 6.05
N ASP A 46 1.19 19.98 4.76
CA ASP A 46 0.68 20.81 3.67
C ASP A 46 0.30 19.95 2.45
N ASP A 47 -0.38 20.55 1.48
CA ASP A 47 -0.89 19.85 0.29
C ASP A 47 0.23 19.24 -0.56
N PHE A 48 1.40 19.87 -0.59
CA PHE A 48 2.52 19.38 -1.39
C PHE A 48 3.16 18.16 -0.73
N GLU A 49 3.40 18.20 0.58
CA GLU A 49 3.87 17.04 1.32
C GLU A 49 2.85 15.89 1.29
N ALA A 50 1.56 16.19 1.34
CA ALA A 50 0.51 15.19 1.14
C ALA A 50 0.61 14.51 -0.24
N ALA A 51 0.87 15.28 -1.30
CA ALA A 51 1.10 14.74 -2.63
C ALA A 51 2.40 13.92 -2.73
N GLN A 52 3.45 14.30 -2.01
CA GLN A 52 4.68 13.50 -1.91
C GLN A 52 4.43 12.16 -1.20
N ILE A 53 3.66 12.17 -0.10
CA ILE A 53 3.25 10.95 0.61
C ILE A 53 2.43 10.05 -0.32
N ASP A 54 1.49 10.63 -1.08
CA ASP A 54 0.71 9.91 -2.09
C ASP A 54 1.60 9.27 -3.16
N ALA A 55 2.62 9.99 -3.65
CA ALA A 55 3.57 9.45 -4.63
C ALA A 55 4.36 8.26 -4.08
N VAL A 56 4.76 8.27 -2.80
CA VAL A 56 5.40 7.12 -2.16
C VAL A 56 4.44 5.92 -2.09
N ALA A 57 3.16 6.16 -1.80
CA ALA A 57 2.16 5.10 -1.73
C ALA A 57 1.89 4.47 -3.11
N ASP A 58 1.84 5.27 -4.16
CA ASP A 58 1.67 4.80 -5.53
C ASP A 58 2.91 4.02 -6.02
N PHE A 59 4.12 4.52 -5.72
CA PHE A 59 5.34 3.76 -5.95
C PHE A 59 5.30 2.41 -5.24
N HIS A 60 4.86 2.37 -3.99
CA HIS A 60 4.76 1.13 -3.24
C HIS A 60 3.73 0.15 -3.84
N LYS A 61 2.64 0.66 -4.42
CA LYS A 61 1.68 -0.15 -5.15
C LYS A 61 2.30 -0.78 -6.41
N ASP A 62 3.12 -0.04 -7.13
CA ASP A 62 3.84 -0.55 -8.29
C ASP A 62 4.85 -1.64 -7.89
N VAL A 63 5.59 -1.42 -6.79
CA VAL A 63 6.47 -2.47 -6.22
C VAL A 63 5.66 -3.72 -5.87
N ASN A 64 4.52 -3.59 -5.21
CA ASN A 64 3.68 -4.75 -4.88
C ASN A 64 3.18 -5.48 -6.13
N ASN A 65 2.82 -4.76 -7.19
CA ASN A 65 2.40 -5.36 -8.46
C ASN A 65 3.55 -6.14 -9.13
N GLU A 66 4.76 -5.60 -9.12
CA GLU A 66 5.96 -6.25 -9.66
C GLU A 66 6.29 -7.55 -8.91
N LEU A 67 6.17 -7.52 -7.57
CA LEU A 67 6.49 -8.67 -6.71
C LEU A 67 5.34 -9.69 -6.60
N ALA A 68 4.11 -9.30 -6.96
CA ALA A 68 2.90 -10.10 -6.80
C ALA A 68 2.95 -11.50 -7.45
N PRO A 69 3.53 -11.71 -8.65
CA PRO A 69 3.57 -13.04 -9.26
C PRO A 69 4.25 -14.08 -8.37
N TYR A 70 5.45 -13.76 -7.85
CA TYR A 70 6.18 -14.66 -6.96
C TYR A 70 5.45 -14.85 -5.63
N ILE A 71 4.98 -13.78 -5.00
CA ILE A 71 4.30 -13.83 -3.70
C ILE A 71 3.03 -14.66 -3.79
N TYR A 72 2.18 -14.43 -4.79
CA TYR A 72 0.93 -15.16 -4.94
C TYR A 72 1.12 -16.62 -5.36
N ALA A 73 2.13 -16.93 -6.19
CA ALA A 73 2.49 -18.32 -6.48
C ALA A 73 2.97 -19.04 -5.22
N LYS A 74 3.84 -18.41 -4.43
CA LYS A 74 4.40 -18.98 -3.20
C LYS A 74 3.33 -19.23 -2.13
N LEU A 75 2.33 -18.37 -2.04
CA LEU A 75 1.22 -18.49 -1.09
C LEU A 75 0.05 -19.34 -1.61
N GLY A 76 0.14 -19.88 -2.84
CA GLY A 76 -0.91 -20.71 -3.44
C GLY A 76 -2.17 -19.94 -3.85
N PHE A 77 -2.11 -18.61 -3.91
CA PHE A 77 -3.24 -17.77 -4.33
C PHE A 77 -3.38 -17.67 -5.85
N LYS A 78 -2.31 -17.90 -6.61
CA LYS A 78 -2.31 -17.93 -8.08
C LYS A 78 -1.46 -19.09 -8.60
N PRO A 79 -1.78 -19.63 -9.79
CA PRO A 79 -0.90 -20.60 -10.45
C PRO A 79 0.43 -19.95 -10.82
N GLY A 80 1.52 -20.71 -10.66
CA GLY A 80 2.89 -20.30 -10.98
C GLY A 80 3.88 -21.16 -10.20
N ASP A 81 5.10 -21.33 -10.72
CA ASP A 81 6.18 -22.03 -10.01
C ASP A 81 7.09 -21.00 -9.30
N PRO A 82 7.07 -20.92 -7.96
CA PRO A 82 7.92 -20.02 -7.21
C PRO A 82 9.41 -20.19 -7.50
N ALA A 83 9.87 -21.40 -7.87
CA ALA A 83 11.27 -21.62 -8.21
C ALA A 83 11.69 -20.84 -9.45
N THR A 84 10.82 -20.76 -10.46
CA THR A 84 11.06 -20.00 -11.69
C THR A 84 10.90 -18.49 -11.51
N LEU A 85 10.00 -18.05 -10.63
CA LEU A 85 9.70 -16.64 -10.39
C LEU A 85 10.66 -15.97 -9.40
N LYS A 86 11.40 -16.76 -8.62
CA LYS A 86 12.28 -16.26 -7.55
C LYS A 86 13.35 -15.31 -8.08
N GLN A 87 13.96 -15.60 -9.22
CA GLN A 87 15.04 -14.77 -9.75
C GLN A 87 14.55 -13.36 -10.11
N ALA A 88 13.46 -13.26 -10.86
CA ALA A 88 12.84 -11.97 -11.21
C ALA A 88 12.37 -11.20 -9.97
N PHE A 89 11.85 -11.90 -8.95
CA PHE A 89 11.52 -11.28 -7.67
C PHE A 89 12.75 -10.66 -6.99
N LEU A 90 13.86 -11.40 -6.90
CA LEU A 90 15.10 -10.91 -6.28
C LEU A 90 15.67 -9.71 -7.04
N GLU A 91 15.74 -9.79 -8.38
CA GLU A 91 16.18 -8.68 -9.23
C GLU A 91 15.32 -7.43 -9.06
N SER A 92 13.99 -7.61 -8.96
CA SER A 92 13.06 -6.52 -8.70
C SER A 92 13.28 -5.90 -7.32
N THR A 93 13.51 -6.72 -6.29
CA THR A 93 13.81 -6.21 -4.95
C THR A 93 15.13 -5.43 -4.92
N ASP A 94 16.19 -5.96 -5.53
CA ASP A 94 17.51 -5.31 -5.59
C ASP A 94 17.46 -3.97 -6.32
N LYS A 95 16.62 -3.88 -7.35
CA LYS A 95 16.41 -2.65 -8.12
C LYS A 95 15.55 -1.63 -7.37
N LEU A 96 14.45 -2.04 -6.76
CA LEU A 96 13.41 -1.13 -6.28
C LEU A 96 13.60 -0.72 -4.81
N PHE A 97 14.15 -1.60 -3.97
CA PHE A 97 14.25 -1.33 -2.53
C PHE A 97 15.23 -0.21 -2.17
N PRO A 98 16.35 0.01 -2.89
CA PRO A 98 17.21 1.17 -2.66
C PRO A 98 16.48 2.51 -2.74
N THR A 99 15.39 2.61 -3.52
CA THR A 99 14.58 3.83 -3.60
C THR A 99 13.90 4.14 -2.26
N TYR A 100 13.40 3.15 -1.51
CA TYR A 100 12.86 3.42 -0.16
C TYR A 100 13.92 3.99 0.78
N VAL A 101 15.13 3.43 0.75
CA VAL A 101 16.25 3.90 1.58
C VAL A 101 16.61 5.34 1.21
N LYS A 102 16.64 5.66 -0.08
CA LYS A 102 16.87 7.02 -0.56
C LYS A 102 15.79 7.97 -0.04
N LEU A 103 14.51 7.64 -0.20
CA LEU A 103 13.38 8.46 0.26
C LEU A 103 13.42 8.71 1.78
N LEU A 104 13.70 7.68 2.58
CA LEU A 104 13.85 7.80 4.04
C LEU A 104 15.03 8.70 4.45
N LYS A 105 16.14 8.67 3.69
CA LYS A 105 17.28 9.57 3.93
C LYS A 105 16.95 11.01 3.54
N GLU A 106 16.27 11.21 2.42
CA GLU A 106 15.90 12.54 1.90
C GLU A 106 14.86 13.26 2.76
N SER A 107 13.99 12.51 3.45
CA SER A 107 13.03 13.10 4.38
C SER A 107 13.73 13.68 5.63
N GLY A 108 14.81 13.04 6.09
CA GLY A 108 15.54 13.42 7.30
C GLY A 108 14.78 13.22 8.62
N SER A 109 13.58 12.64 8.59
CA SER A 109 12.70 12.52 9.76
C SER A 109 12.67 11.12 10.38
N GLY A 110 13.30 10.14 9.72
CA GLY A 110 13.14 8.72 10.04
C GLY A 110 11.88 8.08 9.46
N PHE A 111 11.03 8.86 8.77
CA PHE A 111 9.79 8.44 8.10
C PHE A 111 9.80 8.86 6.63
N PHE A 112 8.81 8.49 5.83
CA PHE A 112 8.75 8.91 4.43
C PHE A 112 8.39 10.39 4.23
N ALA A 113 7.69 11.01 5.18
CA ALA A 113 7.38 12.44 5.14
C ALA A 113 8.37 13.26 5.97
N LYS A 114 8.66 14.50 5.57
CA LYS A 114 9.54 15.40 6.34
C LYS A 114 8.90 15.81 7.67
N SER A 115 7.57 15.91 7.71
CA SER A 115 6.81 16.17 8.93
C SER A 115 6.79 15.02 9.95
N GLY A 116 7.38 13.87 9.62
CA GLY A 116 7.42 12.69 10.49
C GLY A 116 6.44 11.60 10.06
N LEU A 117 5.88 10.88 11.02
CA LEU A 117 5.02 9.72 10.78
C LEU A 117 3.78 10.10 9.94
N SER A 118 3.52 9.30 8.90
CA SER A 118 2.41 9.49 7.97
C SER A 118 1.76 8.16 7.61
N TRP A 119 0.63 8.21 6.91
CA TRP A 119 -0.11 6.99 6.57
C TRP A 119 0.67 6.02 5.68
N VAL A 120 1.60 6.52 4.85
CA VAL A 120 2.38 5.67 3.95
C VAL A 120 3.39 4.81 4.70
N ASP A 121 3.88 5.25 5.87
CA ASP A 121 4.79 4.47 6.71
C ASP A 121 4.12 3.17 7.17
N PHE A 122 2.83 3.21 7.52
CA PHE A 122 2.07 2.01 7.87
C PHE A 122 1.88 1.08 6.66
N VAL A 123 1.60 1.65 5.49
CA VAL A 123 1.39 0.87 4.26
C VAL A 123 2.66 0.13 3.87
N VAL A 124 3.80 0.83 3.82
CA VAL A 124 5.09 0.24 3.47
C VAL A 124 5.53 -0.78 4.53
N HIS A 125 5.34 -0.49 5.82
CA HIS A 125 5.71 -1.43 6.90
C HIS A 125 4.83 -2.68 6.93
N SER A 126 3.52 -2.54 6.75
CA SER A 126 2.56 -3.66 6.88
C SER A 126 2.81 -4.82 5.92
N ASN A 127 3.47 -4.55 4.79
CA ASN A 127 3.81 -5.54 3.77
C ASN A 127 5.15 -6.27 4.00
N GLN A 128 5.80 -6.08 5.16
CA GLN A 128 7.04 -6.78 5.53
C GLN A 128 6.87 -7.93 6.54
N ARG A 129 5.64 -8.23 6.98
CA ARG A 129 5.38 -9.41 7.82
C ARG A 129 5.15 -10.63 6.94
N ALA A 130 6.23 -11.36 6.69
CA ALA A 130 6.23 -12.76 6.27
C ALA A 130 6.91 -13.60 7.35
#